data_AF-A0A6I2SQW9-F1
#
_entry.id   AF-A0A6I2SQW9-F1
#
_cell.length_a   1.000
_cell.length_b   1.000
_cell.length_c   1.000
_cell.angle_alpha   90.00
_cell.angle_beta   90.00
_cell.angle_gamma   90.00
#
_symmetry.space_group_name_H-M   'P 1'
#
loop_
_entity.id
_entity.type
_entity.pdbx_description
1 polymer ?
#
loop_
_entity_poly.entity_id
_entity_poly.type
_entity_poly.pdbx_seq_one_letter_code
_entity_poly.pdbx_strand_id
1 'polypeptide(L)'
;MATQRDCADSPSGAILQALGEFNRGDWYDCHETLEDLWVGSEDESRWFYQGMLQIAVALLHWSNGNYGGAVSLLTKGGEYLRRVRPVCQRIEVETLANDAEAFLAELTRLGPERMAELPAELIPKMRLAPA
;
A
#
# COMPACT_ATOMS: atom_id res chain seq x y z
N MET A 1 3.20 -16.88 -20.04
CA MET A 1 2.60 -17.21 -18.73
C MET A 1 3.49 -16.58 -17.68
N ALA A 2 3.01 -15.54 -16.98
CA ALA A 2 3.75 -14.99 -15.85
C ALA A 2 3.87 -16.09 -14.80
N THR A 3 5.08 -16.36 -14.32
CA THR A 3 5.30 -17.33 -13.25
C THR A 3 4.61 -16.81 -11.99
N GLN A 4 3.66 -17.60 -11.47
CA GLN A 4 3.02 -17.34 -10.18
C GLN A 4 4.10 -17.13 -9.12
N ARG A 5 4.02 -16.02 -8.37
CA ARG A 5 4.96 -15.68 -7.29
C ARG A 5 4.28 -15.84 -5.95
N ASP A 6 5.03 -16.26 -4.95
CA ASP A 6 4.53 -16.32 -3.58
C ASP A 6 5.18 -15.22 -2.72
N CYS A 7 4.85 -15.20 -1.43
CA CYS A 7 5.44 -14.24 -0.50
C CYS A 7 6.85 -14.61 -0.01
N ALA A 8 7.28 -15.86 -0.16
CA ALA A 8 8.63 -16.30 0.22
C ALA A 8 9.68 -15.98 -0.85
N ASP A 9 9.24 -15.72 -2.09
CA ASP A 9 10.10 -15.28 -3.18
C ASP A 9 10.88 -14.01 -2.85
N SER A 10 12.04 -13.84 -3.48
CA SER A 10 12.76 -12.56 -3.46
C SER A 10 11.95 -11.44 -4.16
N PRO A 11 12.14 -10.16 -3.81
CA PRO A 11 11.48 -9.06 -4.51
C PRO A 11 11.85 -9.05 -5.98
N SER A 12 10.85 -8.92 -6.84
CA SER A 12 11.06 -8.67 -8.27
C SER A 12 11.54 -7.24 -8.51
N GLY A 13 12.04 -6.95 -9.72
CA GLY A 13 12.35 -5.57 -10.12
C GLY A 13 11.13 -4.65 -10.02
N ALA A 14 9.93 -5.15 -10.35
CA ALA A 14 8.68 -4.41 -10.24
C ALA A 14 8.31 -4.09 -8.78
N ILE A 15 8.56 -4.98 -7.82
CA ILE A 15 8.36 -4.66 -6.40
C ILE A 15 9.33 -3.58 -5.91
N LEU A 16 10.59 -3.63 -6.34
CA LEU A 16 11.57 -2.59 -6.01
C LEU A 16 11.20 -1.24 -6.64
N GLN A 17 10.66 -1.26 -7.86
CA GLN A 17 10.15 -0.08 -8.54
C GLN A 17 8.94 0.51 -7.80
N ALA A 18 7.92 -0.31 -7.49
CA ALA A 18 6.74 0.11 -6.75
C ALA A 18 7.09 0.70 -5.38
N LEU A 19 8.06 0.10 -4.66
CA LEU A 19 8.58 0.65 -3.40
C LEU A 19 9.14 2.06 -3.59
N GLY A 20 9.93 2.27 -4.64
CA GLY A 20 10.52 3.57 -4.94
C GLY A 20 9.46 4.62 -5.28
N GLU A 21 8.51 4.28 -6.16
CA GLU A 21 7.38 5.11 -6.56
C GLU A 21 6.53 5.50 -5.33
N PHE A 22 6.11 4.51 -4.55
CA PHE A 22 5.30 4.71 -3.35
C PHE A 22 5.97 5.68 -2.36
N ASN A 23 7.26 5.47 -2.09
CA ASN A 23 7.97 6.25 -1.09
C ASN A 23 8.28 7.69 -1.53
N ARG A 24 8.34 7.97 -2.84
CA ARG A 24 8.49 9.33 -3.40
C ARG A 24 7.17 10.08 -3.56
N GLY A 25 6.03 9.39 -3.40
CA GLY A 25 4.71 9.99 -3.61
C GLY A 25 4.20 9.86 -5.05
N ASP A 26 4.88 9.08 -5.89
CA ASP A 26 4.46 8.76 -7.26
C ASP A 26 3.35 7.69 -7.24
N TRP A 27 2.27 7.94 -6.47
CA TRP A 27 1.27 6.92 -6.13
C TRP A 27 0.44 6.43 -7.32
N TYR A 28 0.29 7.25 -8.36
CA TYR A 28 -0.32 6.83 -9.62
C TYR A 28 0.54 5.78 -10.33
N ASP A 29 1.83 6.05 -10.51
CA ASP A 29 2.75 5.11 -11.15
C ASP A 29 2.90 3.82 -10.32
N CYS A 30 2.96 3.97 -8.99
CA CYS A 30 2.97 2.83 -8.07
C CYS A 30 1.73 1.94 -8.24
N HIS A 31 0.55 2.54 -8.41
CA HIS A 31 -0.69 1.81 -8.69
C HIS A 31 -0.58 0.98 -9.96
N GLU A 32 -0.10 1.58 -11.07
CA GLU A 32 0.03 0.87 -12.35
C GLU A 32 1.01 -0.31 -12.23
N THR A 33 2.19 -0.07 -11.62
CA THR A 33 3.19 -1.12 -11.38
C THR A 33 2.63 -2.28 -10.56
N LEU A 34 1.84 -1.99 -9.52
CA LEU A 34 1.22 -3.00 -8.67
C LEU A 34 0.03 -3.69 -9.33
N GLU A 35 -0.70 -3.01 -10.22
CA GLU A 35 -1.83 -3.59 -10.94
C GLU A 35 -1.35 -4.71 -11.87
N ASP A 36 -0.25 -4.47 -12.59
CA ASP A 36 0.39 -5.49 -13.44
C ASP A 36 0.82 -6.73 -12.66
N LEU A 37 1.30 -6.56 -11.42
CA LEU A 37 1.64 -7.69 -10.52
C LEU A 37 0.39 -8.39 -9.97
N TRP A 38 -0.67 -7.63 -9.70
CA TRP A 38 -1.92 -8.15 -9.17
C TRP A 38 -2.70 -8.96 -10.22
N VAL A 39 -2.67 -8.54 -11.48
CA VAL A 39 -3.30 -9.26 -12.59
C VAL A 39 -2.67 -10.64 -12.75
N GLY A 40 -3.49 -11.68 -12.54
CA GLY A 40 -3.04 -13.07 -12.59
C GLY A 40 -2.32 -13.57 -11.34
N SER A 41 -2.23 -12.76 -10.27
CA SER A 41 -1.79 -13.24 -8.96
C SER A 41 -2.89 -14.01 -8.22
N GLU A 42 -2.47 -15.06 -7.52
CA GLU A 42 -3.30 -15.92 -6.71
C GLU A 42 -2.86 -15.94 -5.23
N ASP A 43 -3.69 -16.55 -4.38
CA ASP A 43 -3.42 -16.80 -2.96
C ASP A 43 -2.98 -15.55 -2.16
N GLU A 44 -1.99 -15.71 -1.28
CA GLU A 44 -1.51 -14.65 -0.39
C GLU A 44 -0.89 -13.48 -1.17
N SER A 45 -0.22 -13.75 -2.29
CA SER A 45 0.39 -12.72 -3.15
C SER A 45 -0.68 -11.77 -3.73
N ARG A 46 -1.88 -12.29 -3.99
CA ARG A 46 -3.00 -11.48 -4.47
C ARG A 46 -3.43 -10.44 -3.44
N TRP A 47 -3.55 -10.84 -2.17
CA TRP A 47 -3.89 -9.92 -1.09
C TRP A 47 -2.76 -8.91 -0.84
N PHE A 48 -1.52 -9.34 -0.97
CA PHE A 48 -0.35 -8.48 -0.86
C PHE A 48 -0.36 -7.35 -1.89
N TYR A 49 -0.42 -7.68 -3.19
CA TYR A 49 -0.43 -6.66 -4.24
C TYR A 49 -1.68 -5.78 -4.15
N GLN A 50 -2.86 -6.39 -3.94
CA GLN A 50 -4.11 -5.64 -3.86
C GLN A 50 -4.13 -4.67 -2.67
N GLY A 51 -3.61 -5.09 -1.52
CA GLY A 51 -3.50 -4.24 -0.34
C GLY A 51 -2.60 -3.03 -0.61
N MET A 52 -1.37 -3.26 -1.06
CA MET A 52 -0.42 -2.19 -1.38
C MET A 52 -0.95 -1.21 -2.44
N LEU A 53 -1.56 -1.75 -3.50
CA LEU A 53 -2.17 -0.95 -4.57
C LEU A 53 -3.27 -0.05 -4.01
N GLN A 54 -4.13 -0.58 -3.15
CA GLN A 54 -5.20 0.22 -2.56
C GLN A 54 -4.67 1.29 -1.61
N ILE A 55 -3.60 1.02 -0.85
CA ILE A 55 -2.96 2.07 -0.04
C ILE A 55 -2.38 3.17 -0.94
N ALA A 56 -1.73 2.82 -2.06
CA ALA A 56 -1.21 3.81 -3.01
C ALA A 56 -2.34 4.70 -3.57
N VAL A 57 -3.42 4.10 -4.07
CA VAL A 57 -4.58 4.85 -4.59
C VAL A 57 -5.27 5.66 -3.49
N ALA A 58 -5.29 5.18 -2.25
CA ALA A 58 -5.84 5.92 -1.14
C ALA A 58 -5.06 7.21 -0.85
N LEU A 59 -3.72 7.16 -0.91
CA LEU A 59 -2.86 8.33 -0.75
C LEU A 59 -2.99 9.30 -1.95
N LEU A 60 -3.18 8.77 -3.16
CA LEU A 60 -3.54 9.58 -4.33
C LEU A 60 -4.90 10.28 -4.14
N HIS A 61 -5.90 9.60 -3.60
CA HIS A 61 -7.19 10.22 -3.27
C HIS A 61 -7.06 11.29 -2.20
N TRP A 62 -6.31 11.01 -1.13
CA TRP A 62 -6.05 11.99 -0.08
C TRP A 62 -5.37 13.24 -0.64
N SER A 63 -4.30 13.09 -1.42
CA SER A 63 -3.60 14.23 -2.02
C SER A 63 -4.44 15.04 -3.01
N ASN A 64 -5.45 14.42 -3.63
CA ASN A 64 -6.43 15.08 -4.49
C ASN A 64 -7.66 15.65 -3.74
N GLY A 65 -7.69 15.61 -2.41
CA GLY A 65 -8.81 16.11 -1.61
C GLY A 65 -10.04 15.18 -1.58
N ASN A 66 -9.93 13.95 -2.07
CA ASN A 66 -11.00 12.96 -2.03
C ASN A 66 -10.96 12.17 -0.71
N TYR A 67 -11.53 12.75 0.33
CA TYR A 67 -11.64 12.13 1.66
C TYR A 67 -12.32 10.75 1.63
N GLY A 68 -13.49 10.65 0.99
CA GLY A 68 -14.27 9.41 0.98
C GLY A 68 -13.54 8.26 0.30
N GLY A 69 -12.90 8.54 -0.84
CA GLY A 69 -12.07 7.57 -1.55
C GLY A 69 -10.85 7.13 -0.74
N ALA A 70 -10.16 8.08 -0.08
CA ALA A 70 -9.01 7.78 0.76
C ALA A 70 -9.38 6.85 1.93
N VAL A 71 -10.41 7.21 2.71
CA VAL A 71 -10.87 6.41 3.86
C VAL A 71 -11.29 5.01 3.44
N SER A 72 -12.08 4.89 2.36
CA SER A 72 -12.56 3.60 1.88
C SER A 72 -11.42 2.67 1.46
N LEU A 73 -10.43 3.18 0.72
CA LEU A 73 -9.31 2.37 0.22
C LEU A 73 -8.24 2.09 1.29
N LEU A 74 -8.00 3.01 2.22
CA LEU A 74 -7.15 2.75 3.40
C LEU A 74 -7.71 1.59 4.23
N THR A 75 -9.03 1.60 4.47
CA THR A 75 -9.70 0.56 5.26
C THR A 75 -9.58 -0.80 4.57
N LYS A 76 -9.98 -0.88 3.31
CA LYS A 76 -9.98 -2.13 2.55
C LYS A 76 -8.57 -2.63 2.24
N GLY A 77 -7.64 -1.73 1.92
CA GLY A 77 -6.24 -2.05 1.69
C GLY A 77 -5.58 -2.61 2.94
N GLY A 78 -5.82 -1.99 4.11
CA GLY A 78 -5.38 -2.50 5.40
C GLY A 78 -5.92 -3.89 5.70
N GLU A 79 -7.22 -4.13 5.50
CA GLU A 79 -7.84 -5.45 5.66
C GLU A 79 -7.19 -6.54 4.79
N TYR A 80 -6.77 -6.21 3.56
CA TYR A 80 -6.03 -7.15 2.72
C TYR A 80 -4.63 -7.41 3.23
N LEU A 81 -3.88 -6.36 3.62
CA LEU A 81 -2.53 -6.54 4.18
C LEU A 81 -2.54 -7.35 5.48
N ARG A 82 -3.60 -7.25 6.29
CA ARG A 82 -3.78 -8.08 7.51
C ARG A 82 -3.96 -9.57 7.23
N ARG A 83 -4.27 -9.97 5.99
CA ARG A 83 -4.36 -11.39 5.57
C ARG A 83 -3.03 -11.93 5.06
N VAL A 84 -2.02 -11.08 4.95
CA VAL A 84 -0.69 -11.42 4.46
C VAL A 84 0.23 -11.56 5.65
N ARG A 85 1.16 -12.51 5.57
CA ARG A 85 2.24 -12.68 6.54
C ARG A 85 3.03 -11.37 6.76
N PRO A 86 3.68 -11.19 7.93
CA PRO A 86 4.33 -9.93 8.28
C PRO A 86 5.40 -9.43 7.29
N VAL A 87 6.02 -10.34 6.55
CA VAL A 87 6.98 -10.04 5.49
C VAL A 87 6.66 -10.83 4.23
N CYS A 88 6.39 -10.14 3.13
CA CYS A 88 6.10 -10.75 1.82
C CYS A 88 7.02 -10.14 0.76
N GLN A 89 7.76 -10.97 0.03
CA GLN A 89 8.73 -10.52 -0.98
C GLN A 89 9.72 -9.48 -0.44
N ARG A 90 10.14 -9.70 0.81
CA ARG A 90 10.96 -8.78 1.62
C ARG A 90 10.34 -7.42 1.92
N ILE A 91 9.09 -7.16 1.59
CA ILE A 91 8.38 -5.97 2.08
C ILE A 91 7.89 -6.21 3.51
N GLU A 92 8.11 -5.27 4.42
CA GLU A 92 7.56 -5.27 5.77
C GLU A 92 6.05 -4.94 5.75
N VAL A 93 5.23 -5.96 5.49
CA VAL A 93 3.78 -5.82 5.30
C VAL A 93 3.08 -5.42 6.59
N GLU A 94 3.48 -6.00 7.73
CA GLU A 94 2.89 -5.64 9.03
C GLU A 94 3.13 -4.17 9.36
N THR A 95 4.34 -3.66 9.10
CA THR A 95 4.67 -2.24 9.28
C THR A 95 3.82 -1.36 8.38
N LEU A 96 3.67 -1.70 7.09
CA LEU A 96 2.84 -0.94 6.16
C LEU A 96 1.36 -0.93 6.59
N ALA A 97 0.84 -2.05 7.07
CA ALA A 97 -0.53 -2.15 7.57
C ALA A 97 -0.74 -1.26 8.81
N ASN A 98 0.20 -1.28 9.75
CA ASN A 98 0.16 -0.44 10.94
C ASN A 98 0.23 1.05 10.59
N ASP A 99 1.12 1.43 9.66
CA ASP A 99 1.24 2.81 9.17
C ASP A 99 -0.08 3.27 8.50
N ALA A 100 -0.68 2.43 7.66
CA ALA A 100 -1.96 2.71 7.01
C ALA A 100 -3.11 2.90 8.02
N GLU A 101 -3.16 2.08 9.08
CA GLU A 101 -4.14 2.21 10.15
C GLU A 101 -3.95 3.51 10.95
N ALA A 102 -2.70 3.89 11.26
CA ALA A 102 -2.40 5.13 11.95
C ALA A 102 -2.79 6.36 11.10
N PHE A 103 -2.47 6.33 9.81
CA PHE A 103 -2.88 7.36 8.85
C PHE A 103 -4.41 7.45 8.74
N LEU A 104 -5.11 6.32 8.64
CA LEU A 104 -6.58 6.27 8.58
C LEU A 104 -7.23 6.83 9.85
N ALA A 105 -6.73 6.46 11.03
CA ALA A 105 -7.23 6.97 12.30
C ALA A 105 -7.10 8.48 12.38
N GLU A 106 -5.95 9.03 12.00
CA GLU A 106 -5.74 10.49 12.03
C GLU A 106 -6.57 11.21 10.95
N LEU A 107 -6.63 10.68 9.74
CA LEU A 107 -7.47 11.22 8.67
C LEU A 107 -8.94 11.27 9.10
N THR A 108 -9.43 10.22 9.74
CA THR A 108 -10.81 10.14 10.24
C THR A 108 -11.05 11.13 11.38
N ARG A 109 -10.06 11.31 12.27
CA ARG A 109 -10.13 12.28 13.39
C ARG A 109 -10.19 13.72 12.89
N LEU A 110 -9.43 14.05 11.84
CA LEU A 110 -9.43 15.37 11.21
C LEU A 110 -10.73 15.62 10.44
N GLY A 111 -11.24 14.60 9.77
CA GLY A 111 -12.40 14.71 8.90
C GLY A 111 -12.09 15.41 7.56
N PRO A 112 -13.09 15.52 6.66
CA PRO A 112 -12.89 16.00 5.29
C PRO A 112 -12.35 17.43 5.22
N GLU A 113 -12.79 18.32 6.10
CA GLU A 113 -12.41 19.74 6.06
C GLU A 113 -10.97 20.02 6.50
N ARG A 114 -10.34 19.08 7.20
CA ARG A 114 -9.01 19.26 7.80
C ARG A 114 -8.00 18.22 7.35
N MET A 115 -8.31 17.45 6.31
CA MET A 115 -7.42 16.38 5.82
C MET A 115 -6.04 16.87 5.37
N ALA A 116 -5.91 18.15 4.99
CA ALA A 116 -4.63 18.78 4.64
C ALA A 116 -3.72 19.05 5.86
N GLU A 117 -4.27 18.96 7.08
CA GLU A 117 -3.50 19.09 8.32
C GLU A 117 -2.86 17.77 8.77
N LEU A 118 -3.02 16.69 8.00
CA LEU A 118 -2.49 15.37 8.36
C LEU A 118 -0.95 15.43 8.40
N PRO A 119 -0.31 15.02 9.51
CA PRO A 119 1.14 15.09 9.66
C PRO A 119 1.88 14.22 8.63
N ALA A 120 2.89 14.79 7.96
CA ALA A 120 3.62 14.11 6.89
C ALA A 120 4.36 12.83 7.38
N GLU A 121 4.72 12.76 8.65
CA GLU A 121 5.33 11.60 9.29
C GLU A 121 4.41 10.38 9.37
N LEU A 122 3.10 10.56 9.26
CA LEU A 122 2.14 9.46 9.25
C LEU A 122 1.93 8.88 7.85
N ILE A 123 2.42 9.54 6.79
CA ILE A 123 2.30 9.02 5.43
C ILE A 123 2.97 7.63 5.40
N PRO A 124 2.24 6.54 5.09
CA PRO A 124 2.79 5.20 5.10
C PRO A 124 4.00 5.09 4.18
N LYS A 125 4.94 4.21 4.55
CA LYS A 125 6.13 3.92 3.76
C LYS A 125 6.34 2.42 3.58
N MET A 126 6.73 2.02 2.38
CA MET A 126 7.21 0.66 2.13
C MET A 126 8.66 0.54 2.60
N ARG A 127 8.97 -0.57 3.27
CA ARG A 127 10.30 -0.85 3.81
C ARG A 127 10.72 -2.26 3.43
N LEU A 128 12.01 -2.43 3.17
CA LEU A 128 12.60 -3.75 2.95
C LEU A 128 13.02 -4.35 4.28
N ALA A 129 12.59 -5.58 4.53
CA ALA A 129 13.11 -6.40 5.59
C ALA A 129 14.63 -6.63 5.39
N PRO A 130 15.40 -6.72 6.49
CA PRO A 130 16.81 -7.09 6.46
C PRO A 130 17.05 -8.37 5.65
N ALA A 131 18.22 -8.45 5.03
CA ALA A 131 18.64 -9.64 4.29
C ALA A 131 18.98 -10.80 5.23
#